data_AF-E4YF76-F1
#
_entry.id   AF-E4YF76-F1
#
_cell.length_a   1.000
_cell.length_b   1.000
_cell.length_c   1.000
_cell.angle_alpha   90.00
_cell.angle_beta   90.00
_cell.angle_gamma   90.00
#
_symmetry.space_group_name_H-M   'P 1'
#
loop_
_entity.id
_entity.type
_entity.pdbx_description
1 polymer ?
#
loop_
_entity_poly.entity_id
_entity_poly.type
_entity_poly.pdbx_seq_one_letter_code
_entity_poly.pdbx_strand_id
1 'polypeptide(L)'
;MRDQKVKTSWYHKFIGGWKRAFGSNLLVLDSEVLKKSPWISVEKVEKHLDLPRQVSKNSFVVGPRGFYCIKVDATKEFPSGMRCLNKSKGRYHVEISEKTQTRLRELFKPLNEQFYRDMGINYGWNN
;
A
#
# COMPACT_ATOMS: atom_id res chain seq x y z
N MET A 1 -24.05 10.83 -7.82
CA MET A 1 -22.88 9.93 -7.69
C MET A 1 -21.98 10.40 -6.53
N ARG A 2 -22.45 10.32 -5.27
CA ARG A 2 -21.76 10.94 -4.11
C ARG A 2 -20.92 9.98 -3.25
N ASP A 3 -21.09 8.66 -3.39
CA ASP A 3 -20.45 7.69 -2.46
C ASP A 3 -19.37 6.79 -3.10
N GLN A 4 -19.00 7.05 -4.37
CA GLN A 4 -18.13 6.13 -5.13
C GLN A 4 -16.77 5.92 -4.44
N LYS A 5 -16.20 6.96 -3.84
CA LYS A 5 -14.89 6.91 -3.17
C LYS A 5 -14.91 6.12 -1.85
N VAL A 6 -16.06 6.05 -1.18
CA VAL A 6 -16.22 5.23 0.04
C VAL A 6 -16.36 3.76 -0.35
N LYS A 7 -17.16 3.47 -1.38
CA LYS A 7 -17.43 2.10 -1.85
C LYS A 7 -16.19 1.40 -2.43
N THR A 8 -15.23 2.15 -2.98
CA THR A 8 -13.96 1.56 -3.44
C THR A 8 -13.14 0.95 -2.30
N SER A 9 -13.33 1.41 -1.06
CA SER A 9 -12.64 0.88 0.11
C SER A 9 -13.35 -0.33 0.73
N TRP A 10 -14.43 -0.83 0.12
CA TRP A 10 -15.15 -2.02 0.60
C TRP A 10 -14.47 -3.31 0.09
N TYR A 11 -13.22 -3.53 0.51
CA TYR A 11 -12.37 -4.58 -0.04
C TYR A 11 -12.99 -5.98 0.04
N HIS A 12 -13.75 -6.28 1.10
CA HIS A 12 -14.47 -7.55 1.26
C HIS A 12 -15.37 -7.89 0.05
N LYS A 13 -15.95 -6.90 -0.63
CA LYS A 13 -16.82 -7.14 -1.79
C LYS A 13 -16.06 -7.68 -3.00
N PHE A 14 -14.79 -7.30 -3.13
CA PHE A 14 -14.00 -7.61 -4.32
C PHE A 14 -13.14 -8.85 -4.09
N ILE A 15 -12.57 -9.00 -2.89
CA ILE A 15 -11.51 -9.97 -2.64
C ILE A 15 -11.94 -11.42 -2.90
N GLY A 16 -13.19 -11.79 -2.60
CA GLY A 16 -13.69 -13.13 -2.87
C GLY A 16 -13.69 -13.49 -4.36
N GLY A 17 -14.00 -12.53 -5.24
CA GLY A 17 -13.93 -12.72 -6.69
C GLY A 17 -12.49 -12.90 -7.18
N TRP A 18 -11.58 -12.03 -6.72
CA TRP A 18 -10.17 -12.11 -7.07
C TRP A 18 -9.54 -13.42 -6.58
N LYS A 19 -9.83 -13.87 -5.35
CA LYS A 19 -9.33 -15.15 -4.84
C LYS A 19 -9.84 -16.34 -5.64
N ARG A 20 -11.11 -16.34 -6.08
CA ARG A 20 -11.64 -17.41 -6.94
C ARG A 20 -10.97 -17.44 -8.32
N ALA A 21 -10.71 -16.27 -8.91
CA ALA A 21 -10.14 -16.17 -10.24
C ALA A 21 -8.62 -16.46 -10.27
N PHE A 22 -7.88 -16.01 -9.25
CA PHE A 22 -6.41 -16.04 -9.27
C PHE A 22 -5.80 -17.02 -8.26
N GLY A 23 -6.53 -17.43 -7.23
CA GLY A 23 -6.03 -18.39 -6.22
C GLY A 23 -4.71 -17.96 -5.60
N SER A 24 -3.71 -18.84 -5.66
CA SER A 24 -2.35 -18.61 -5.17
C SER A 24 -1.57 -17.57 -5.98
N ASN A 25 -2.02 -17.19 -7.19
CA ASN A 25 -1.37 -16.18 -8.00
C ASN A 25 -1.72 -14.74 -7.54
N LEU A 26 -2.63 -14.58 -6.57
CA LEU A 26 -2.97 -13.29 -5.99
C LEU A 26 -2.07 -12.96 -4.79
N LEU A 27 -1.29 -11.90 -4.90
CA LEU A 27 -0.56 -11.29 -3.78
C LEU A 27 -1.24 -10.00 -3.34
N VAL A 28 -1.54 -9.89 -2.03
CA VAL A 28 -2.03 -8.65 -1.42
C VAL A 28 -0.95 -8.10 -0.48
N LEU A 29 -0.49 -6.88 -0.77
CA LEU A 29 0.54 -6.20 0.00
C LEU A 29 -0.07 -5.24 1.02
N ASP A 30 0.57 -5.15 2.19
CA ASP A 30 0.27 -4.12 3.18
C ASP A 30 0.93 -2.79 2.78
N SER A 31 0.11 -1.77 2.56
CA SER A 31 0.58 -0.44 2.18
C SER A 31 1.35 0.27 3.30
N GLU A 32 1.06 0.00 4.57
CA GLU A 32 1.82 0.57 5.69
C GLU A 32 3.23 -0.02 5.75
N VAL A 33 3.37 -1.32 5.49
CA VAL A 33 4.68 -1.97 5.34
C VAL A 33 5.42 -1.41 4.12
N LEU A 34 4.75 -1.28 2.97
CA LEU A 34 5.36 -0.69 1.77
C LEU A 34 5.86 0.73 2.02
N LYS A 35 5.11 1.54 2.76
CA LYS A 35 5.46 2.91 3.10
C LYS A 35 6.65 2.99 4.07
N LYS A 36 6.68 2.14 5.11
CA LYS A 36 7.69 2.20 6.19
C LYS A 36 8.96 1.39 5.90
N SER A 37 8.81 0.28 5.19
CA SER A 37 9.85 -0.73 4.94
C SER A 37 9.67 -1.37 3.56
N PRO A 38 9.84 -0.60 2.46
CA PRO A 38 9.49 -1.05 1.11
C PRO A 38 10.21 -2.33 0.68
N TRP A 39 11.45 -2.56 1.12
CA TRP A 39 12.21 -3.79 0.82
C TRP A 39 11.50 -5.06 1.29
N ILE A 40 10.74 -5.03 2.40
CA ILE A 40 9.98 -6.19 2.87
C ILE A 40 8.83 -6.51 1.91
N SER A 41 8.14 -5.46 1.44
CA SER A 41 7.05 -5.63 0.47
C SER A 41 7.56 -6.09 -0.89
N VAL A 42 8.72 -5.58 -1.34
CA VAL A 42 9.32 -6.01 -2.61
C VAL A 42 9.87 -7.44 -2.52
N GLU A 43 10.47 -7.83 -1.39
CA GLU A 43 10.90 -9.24 -1.18
C GLU A 43 9.71 -10.22 -1.30
N LYS A 44 8.53 -9.85 -0.79
CA LYS A 44 7.30 -10.64 -0.99
C LYS A 44 6.92 -10.74 -2.47
N VAL A 45 7.08 -9.66 -3.23
CA VAL A 45 6.81 -9.64 -4.68
C VAL A 45 7.81 -10.51 -5.43
N GLU A 46 9.12 -10.37 -5.15
CA GLU A 46 10.16 -11.19 -5.78
C GLU A 46 9.87 -12.67 -5.55
N LYS A 47 9.59 -13.08 -4.30
CA LYS A 47 9.25 -14.46 -3.97
C LYS A 47 7.97 -14.95 -4.67
N HIS A 48 6.92 -14.12 -4.72
CA HIS A 48 5.65 -14.50 -5.34
C HIS A 48 5.75 -14.68 -6.86
N LEU A 49 6.63 -13.91 -7.50
CA LEU A 49 6.88 -13.98 -8.94
C LEU A 49 8.02 -14.93 -9.31
N ASP A 50 8.58 -15.66 -8.35
CA ASP A 50 9.76 -16.52 -8.52
C ASP A 50 10.97 -15.79 -9.15
N LEU A 51 11.21 -14.56 -8.70
CA LEU A 51 12.34 -13.73 -9.14
C LEU A 51 13.52 -13.86 -8.17
N PRO A 52 14.77 -13.75 -8.66
CA PRO A 52 15.94 -13.63 -7.81
C PRO A 52 15.83 -12.43 -6.86
N ARG A 53 16.34 -12.57 -5.64
CA ARG A 53 16.43 -11.48 -4.67
C ARG A 53 17.46 -10.45 -5.13
N GLN A 54 16.99 -9.32 -5.64
CA GLN A 54 17.84 -8.23 -6.15
C GLN A 54 17.65 -6.94 -5.34
N VAL A 55 16.44 -6.71 -4.84
CA VAL A 55 16.10 -5.50 -4.10
C VAL A 55 16.38 -5.68 -2.62
N SER A 56 17.15 -4.76 -2.04
CA SER A 56 17.50 -4.77 -0.61
C SER A 56 17.14 -3.44 0.04
N LYS A 57 17.31 -3.35 1.37
CA LYS A 57 17.19 -2.09 2.09
C LYS A 57 18.10 -1.00 1.51
N ASN A 58 19.28 -1.38 1.01
CA ASN A 58 20.26 -0.44 0.45
C ASN A 58 19.84 0.16 -0.89
N SER A 59 18.89 -0.47 -1.60
CA SER A 59 18.29 0.03 -2.84
C SER A 59 17.40 1.26 -2.61
N PHE A 60 17.07 1.59 -1.36
CA PHE A 60 16.18 2.69 -1.01
C PHE A 60 16.90 3.79 -0.22
N VAL A 61 16.41 5.01 -0.39
CA VAL A 61 16.84 6.21 0.37
C VAL A 61 15.60 7.01 0.75
N VAL A 62 15.60 7.66 1.92
CA VAL A 62 14.50 8.53 2.33
C VAL A 62 14.59 9.84 1.54
N GLY A 63 13.53 10.17 0.79
CA GLY A 63 13.45 11.38 0.01
C GLY A 63 13.01 12.60 0.85
N PRO A 64 13.06 13.82 0.27
CA PRO A 64 12.77 15.06 1.00
C PRO A 64 11.36 15.16 1.57
N ARG A 65 10.40 14.42 0.99
CA ARG A 65 9.00 14.38 1.42
C ARG A 65 8.71 13.29 2.45
N GLY A 66 9.74 12.66 3.03
CA GLY A 66 9.61 11.58 4.02
C GLY A 66 9.21 10.21 3.45
N PHE A 67 9.03 10.11 2.12
CA PHE A 67 8.79 8.83 1.43
C PHE A 67 10.09 8.26 0.87
N TYR A 68 10.20 6.94 0.80
CA TYR A 68 11.33 6.29 0.15
C TYR A 68 11.36 6.57 -1.37
N CYS A 69 12.57 6.81 -1.86
CA CYS A 69 12.95 6.86 -3.26
C CYS A 69 13.89 5.69 -3.58
N ILE A 70 14.06 5.38 -4.86
CA ILE A 70 14.97 4.34 -5.33
C ILE A 70 16.33 4.98 -5.60
N LYS A 71 17.41 4.39 -5.10
CA LYS A 71 18.77 4.82 -5.46
C LYS A 71 19.07 4.42 -6.90
N VAL A 72 19.65 5.33 -7.66
CA VAL A 72 20.07 5.13 -9.05
C VAL A 72 21.40 5.80 -9.26
N ASP A 73 22.11 5.43 -10.33
CA ASP A 73 23.34 6.12 -10.70
C ASP A 73 23.05 7.59 -11.01
N ALA A 74 23.98 8.45 -10.63
CA ALA A 74 23.88 9.87 -10.92
C ALA A 74 23.96 10.09 -12.43
N THR A 75 22.92 10.67 -13.00
CA THR A 75 22.81 10.98 -14.43
C THR A 75 22.35 12.43 -14.61
N LYS A 76 22.34 12.94 -15.85
CA LYS A 76 21.75 14.26 -16.13
C LYS A 76 20.27 14.34 -15.75
N GLU A 77 19.53 13.23 -15.84
CA GLU A 77 18.11 13.16 -15.44
C GLU A 77 17.95 13.05 -13.91
N PHE A 78 18.85 12.32 -13.24
CA PHE A 78 18.84 12.10 -11.80
C PHE A 78 20.15 12.56 -11.15
N PRO A 79 20.42 13.88 -11.07
CA PRO A 79 21.69 14.39 -10.56
C PRO A 79 21.92 14.07 -9.08
N SER A 80 20.84 13.84 -8.32
CA SER A 80 20.89 13.46 -6.91
C SER A 80 21.16 11.96 -6.66
N GLY A 81 21.28 11.14 -7.71
CA GLY A 81 21.42 9.68 -7.56
C GLY A 81 20.20 9.00 -6.95
N MET A 82 19.02 9.63 -7.05
CA MET A 82 17.76 9.05 -6.59
C MET A 82 16.60 9.34 -7.53
N ARG A 83 15.74 8.35 -7.69
CA ARG A 83 14.49 8.45 -8.44
C ARG A 83 13.32 8.36 -7.46
N CYS A 84 12.66 9.49 -7.25
CA CYS A 84 11.49 9.60 -6.38
C CYS A 84 10.17 9.46 -7.17
N LEU A 85 9.10 9.12 -6.47
CA LEU A 85 7.74 9.18 -7.02
C LEU A 85 7.38 10.62 -7.44
N ASN A 86 6.53 10.75 -8.46
CA ASN A 86 6.11 12.04 -8.99
C ASN A 86 5.32 12.87 -7.94
N LYS A 87 5.09 14.16 -8.25
CA LYS A 87 4.40 15.11 -7.35
C LYS A 87 2.97 14.70 -7.00
N SER A 88 2.30 13.92 -7.85
CA SER A 88 0.92 13.45 -7.61
C SER A 88 0.80 12.40 -6.48
N LYS A 89 1.93 11.79 -6.09
CA LYS A 89 2.03 10.81 -4.99
C LYS A 89 2.48 11.50 -3.70
N GLY A 90 1.90 11.09 -2.57
CA GLY A 90 2.18 11.68 -1.26
C GLY A 90 1.61 13.08 -1.07
N ARG A 91 0.39 13.33 -1.58
CA ARG A 91 -0.31 14.62 -1.38
C ARG A 91 -0.79 14.72 0.07
N TYR A 92 -0.74 15.93 0.61
CA TYR A 92 -1.33 16.21 1.93
C TYR A 92 -2.80 15.84 1.92
N HIS A 93 -3.21 15.12 2.97
CA HIS A 93 -4.61 14.80 3.20
C HIS A 93 -5.31 16.06 3.72
N VAL A 94 -6.54 16.29 3.28
CA VAL A 94 -7.38 17.34 3.87
C VAL A 94 -7.67 16.98 5.31
N GLU A 95 -7.68 17.98 6.19
CA GLU A 95 -8.14 17.79 7.55
C GLU A 95 -9.65 17.53 7.55
N ILE A 96 -10.06 16.52 8.31
CA ILE A 96 -11.47 16.16 8.49
C ILE A 96 -11.76 16.11 9.98
N SER A 97 -12.96 16.55 10.35
CA SER A 97 -13.36 16.61 11.76
C SER A 97 -13.30 15.23 12.41
N GLU A 98 -12.97 15.18 13.71
CA GLU A 98 -12.90 13.95 14.48
C GLU A 98 -14.21 13.16 14.38
N LYS A 99 -15.36 13.83 14.47
CA LYS A 99 -16.68 13.23 14.27
C LYS A 99 -16.80 12.48 12.93
N THR A 100 -16.22 13.03 11.86
CA THR A 100 -16.23 12.40 10.54
C THR A 100 -15.27 11.21 10.51
N GLN A 101 -14.08 11.34 11.10
CA GLN A 101 -13.12 10.23 11.22
C GLN A 101 -13.72 9.06 12.00
N THR A 102 -14.34 9.31 13.15
CA THR A 102 -14.98 8.29 13.98
C THR A 102 -16.08 7.57 13.22
N ARG A 103 -16.99 8.30 12.56
CA ARG A 103 -18.05 7.69 11.73
C ARG A 103 -17.48 6.82 10.60
N LEU A 104 -16.41 7.27 9.95
CA LEU A 104 -15.74 6.47 8.92
C LEU A 104 -15.12 5.20 9.51
N ARG A 105 -14.45 5.28 10.67
CA ARG A 105 -13.89 4.10 11.36
C ARG A 105 -14.99 3.12 11.76
N GLU A 106 -16.08 3.58 12.35
CA GLU A 106 -17.24 2.76 12.72
C GLU A 106 -17.85 2.08 11.49
N LEU A 107 -18.00 2.82 10.38
CA LEU A 107 -18.50 2.28 9.11
C LEU A 107 -17.59 1.18 8.55
N PHE A 108 -16.27 1.39 8.54
CA PHE A 108 -15.33 0.44 7.95
C PHE A 108 -14.99 -0.73 8.85
N LYS A 109 -15.10 -0.61 10.18
CA LYS A 109 -14.71 -1.66 11.13
C LYS A 109 -15.29 -3.05 10.80
N PRO A 110 -16.62 -3.26 10.66
CA PRO A 110 -17.16 -4.57 10.33
C PRO A 110 -16.78 -5.04 8.91
N LEU A 111 -16.57 -4.11 7.97
CA LEU A 111 -16.16 -4.41 6.60
C LEU A 111 -14.71 -4.88 6.54
N ASN A 112 -13.84 -4.29 7.37
CA ASN A 112 -12.45 -4.67 7.54
C ASN A 112 -12.34 -6.04 8.23
N GLU A 113 -13.15 -6.29 9.27
CA GLU A 113 -13.19 -7.60 9.94
C GLU A 113 -13.58 -8.72 8.98
N GLN A 114 -14.58 -8.47 8.11
CA GLN A 114 -14.92 -9.43 7.05
C GLN A 114 -13.74 -9.64 6.09
N PHE A 115 -13.11 -8.57 5.63
CA PHE A 115 -11.93 -8.67 4.76
C PHE A 115 -10.78 -9.45 5.41
N TYR A 116 -10.53 -9.25 6.71
CA TYR A 116 -9.50 -10.00 7.44
C TYR A 116 -9.80 -11.48 7.53
N ARG A 117 -11.06 -11.86 7.76
CA ARG A 117 -11.50 -13.27 7.72
C ARG A 117 -11.29 -13.85 6.33
N ASP A 118 -11.70 -13.12 5.28
CA ASP A 118 -11.56 -13.58 3.90
C ASP A 118 -10.09 -13.73 3.48
N MET A 119 -9.21 -12.87 4.00
CA MET A 119 -7.77 -12.92 3.73
C MET A 119 -6.99 -13.88 4.64
N GLY A 120 -7.53 -14.22 5.82
CA GLY A 120 -6.78 -14.93 6.86
C GLY A 120 -5.66 -14.08 7.49
N ILE A 121 -5.66 -12.76 7.30
CA ILE A 121 -4.63 -11.82 7.77
C ILE A 121 -5.31 -10.59 8.35
N ASN A 122 -4.90 -10.17 9.55
CA ASN A 122 -5.32 -8.92 10.16
C ASN A 122 -4.32 -7.81 9.82
N TYR A 123 -4.78 -6.75 9.15
CA TYR A 123 -3.96 -5.61 8.74
C TYR A 123 -3.95 -4.45 9.75
N GLY A 124 -4.67 -4.56 10.87
CA GLY A 124 -4.59 -3.61 11.97
C GLY A 124 -5.27 -2.25 11.74
N TRP A 125 -6.13 -2.11 10.72
CA TRP A 125 -6.80 -0.84 10.41
C TRP A 125 -7.92 -0.44 11.37
N ASN A 126 -8.35 -1.34 12.26
CA ASN A 126 -9.45 -1.09 13.20
C ASN A 126 -8.99 -0.47 14.52
N ASN A 127 -7.70 -0.12 14.62
CA ASN A 127 -7.08 0.49 15.78
C ASN A 127 -7.09 2.02 15.70
#